data_AF-A0A521DYY8-F1
#
_entry.id   AF-A0A521DYY8-F1
#
_cell.length_a   1.000
_cell.length_b   1.000
_cell.length_c   1.000
_cell.angle_alpha   90.00
_cell.angle_beta   90.00
_cell.angle_gamma   90.00
#
_symmetry.space_group_name_H-M   'P 1'
#
loop_
_entity.id
_entity.type
_entity.pdbx_description
1 polymer ?
#
loop_
_entity_poly.entity_id
_entity_poly.type
_entity_poly.pdbx_seq_one_letter_code
_entity_poly.pdbx_strand_id
1 'polypeptide(L)'
;MNIPTEPSDPGDYRPEDPPPPDPNCGGDMLDDYTCAAKGIEAQAAYNAAHLQALDTARTQYKGIRKAYGAAWDAAAPLAKEAGKQLGKLIEQLQCLIDHSGTVRKLDRAFDRVEDRLERCGDQSGCYCDTDCDFDDQLTDCPPQELAARIADIEWRTKEAEACFADLIQEPTKLTERVTAVQAEIADIATKTSGNPETTDFRRLYAAALVARRHSSAVRRGFVDVNAYVDCICEVLACMLKGHAAIAELKRREAVAKCHEDAGVAACTLLRTNTVDEVMAEYLRLQDEYGPDDGGGPGEYVDQRPAPYGDQPAEQDGDERPEPYGDRGGSDRYGGDRERDRYRRPDERDHGKDDRYRDEDRNRYGDRPRATGAAPR
;
A
#
# COMPACT_ATOMS: atom_id res chain seq x y z
N MET A 1 -90.78 -1.39 28.09
CA MET A 1 -90.58 0.06 27.83
C MET A 1 -89.82 0.16 26.53
N ASN A 2 -90.50 0.55 25.45
CA ASN A 2 -89.87 0.77 24.14
C ASN A 2 -89.31 2.19 24.11
N ILE A 3 -88.01 2.33 23.89
CA ILE A 3 -87.35 3.62 23.66
C ILE A 3 -87.54 3.92 22.16
N PRO A 4 -88.16 5.05 21.77
CA PRO A 4 -88.22 5.46 20.38
C PRO A 4 -86.80 5.82 19.92
N THR A 5 -86.33 5.16 18.86
CA THR A 5 -85.10 5.53 18.17
C THR A 5 -85.42 6.71 17.28
N GLU A 6 -84.87 7.89 17.62
CA GLU A 6 -84.90 9.05 16.73
C GLU A 6 -84.09 8.73 15.46
N PRO A 7 -84.56 9.17 14.27
CA PRO A 7 -83.80 9.03 13.04
C PRO A 7 -82.55 9.91 13.13
N SER A 8 -81.38 9.27 13.11
CA SER A 8 -80.08 9.93 13.00
C SER A 8 -80.09 10.84 11.78
N ASP A 9 -79.93 12.14 12.04
CA ASP A 9 -79.66 13.17 11.05
C ASP A 9 -78.52 12.68 10.12
N PRO A 10 -78.67 12.70 8.78
CA PRO A 10 -77.57 12.39 7.87
C PRO A 10 -76.55 13.52 7.98
N GLY A 11 -75.71 13.41 9.01
CA GLY A 11 -74.60 14.29 9.27
C GLY A 11 -73.78 14.41 7.99
N ASP A 12 -73.55 15.67 7.64
CA ASP A 12 -72.71 16.18 6.58
C ASP A 12 -71.31 15.55 6.68
N TYR A 13 -71.17 14.31 6.21
CA TYR A 13 -69.90 13.62 6.04
C TYR A 13 -69.22 14.30 4.85
N ARG A 14 -68.61 15.46 5.10
CA ARG A 14 -67.50 15.91 4.27
C ARG A 14 -66.47 14.79 4.33
N PRO A 15 -66.10 14.17 3.20
CA PRO A 15 -64.97 13.28 3.15
C PRO A 15 -63.80 14.03 3.80
N GLU A 16 -63.21 13.46 4.85
CA GLU A 16 -61.97 14.00 5.40
C GLU A 16 -60.99 14.09 4.24
N ASP A 17 -60.44 15.29 4.04
CA ASP A 17 -59.44 15.49 3.00
C ASP A 17 -58.31 14.48 3.22
N PRO A 18 -57.83 13.83 2.15
CA PRO A 18 -56.77 12.85 2.28
C PRO A 18 -55.57 13.51 2.98
N PRO A 19 -54.88 12.78 3.88
CA PRO A 19 -53.71 13.33 4.53
C PRO A 19 -52.69 13.76 3.47
N PRO A 20 -51.98 14.87 3.70
CA PRO A 20 -50.97 15.35 2.76
C PRO A 20 -49.94 14.24 2.51
N PRO A 21 -49.43 14.12 1.27
CA PRO A 21 -48.41 13.13 0.94
C PRO A 21 -47.18 13.32 1.84
N ASP A 22 -46.67 12.21 2.39
CA ASP A 22 -45.47 12.24 3.23
C ASP A 22 -44.29 12.77 2.40
N PRO A 23 -43.62 13.86 2.82
CA PRO A 23 -42.46 14.41 2.10
C PRO A 23 -41.30 13.41 1.96
N ASN A 24 -41.32 12.29 2.69
CA ASN A 24 -40.34 11.22 2.58
C ASN A 24 -40.64 10.19 1.47
N CYS A 25 -41.78 10.28 0.78
CA CYS A 25 -42.16 9.36 -0.32
C CYS A 25 -41.72 9.86 -1.71
N GLY A 26 -40.58 10.55 -1.80
CA GLY A 26 -39.99 10.98 -3.07
C GLY A 26 -39.45 9.80 -3.89
N GLY A 27 -39.58 9.88 -5.22
CA GLY A 27 -39.04 8.88 -6.15
C GLY A 27 -37.52 8.69 -6.05
N ASP A 28 -36.81 9.72 -5.58
CA ASP A 28 -35.35 9.74 -5.43
C ASP A 28 -34.83 8.60 -4.54
N MET A 29 -35.58 8.22 -3.50
CA MET A 29 -35.18 7.09 -2.64
C MET A 29 -35.12 5.77 -3.42
N LEU A 30 -36.05 5.54 -4.36
CA LEU A 30 -36.04 4.33 -5.19
C LEU A 30 -34.86 4.33 -6.15
N ASP A 31 -34.49 5.49 -6.69
CA ASP A 31 -33.32 5.65 -7.55
C ASP A 31 -32.02 5.41 -6.76
N ASP A 32 -31.90 5.94 -5.55
CA ASP A 32 -30.78 5.68 -4.65
C ASP A 32 -30.59 4.18 -4.38
N TYR A 33 -31.66 3.46 -4.02
CA TYR A 33 -31.61 2.02 -3.81
C TYR A 33 -31.25 1.26 -5.10
N THR A 34 -31.83 1.65 -6.24
CA THR A 34 -31.58 1.01 -7.54
C THR A 34 -30.12 1.21 -7.97
N CYS A 35 -29.59 2.41 -7.80
CA CYS A 35 -28.21 2.74 -8.14
C CYS A 35 -27.23 2.05 -7.19
N ALA A 36 -27.52 1.99 -5.89
CA ALA A 36 -26.74 1.21 -4.93
C ALA A 36 -26.67 -0.28 -5.32
N ALA A 37 -27.78 -0.88 -5.75
CA ALA A 37 -27.83 -2.27 -6.20
C ALA A 37 -26.96 -2.50 -7.45
N LYS A 38 -27.01 -1.61 -8.45
CA LYS A 38 -26.11 -1.68 -9.62
C LYS A 38 -24.64 -1.59 -9.24
N GLY A 39 -24.32 -0.75 -8.25
CA GLY A 39 -22.97 -0.69 -7.68
C GLY A 39 -22.51 -2.05 -7.13
N ILE A 40 -23.34 -2.69 -6.31
CA ILE A 40 -23.03 -3.99 -5.71
C ILE A 40 -22.85 -5.05 -6.80
N GLU A 41 -23.69 -5.04 -7.83
CA GLU A 41 -23.57 -5.95 -8.98
C GLU A 41 -22.23 -5.75 -9.70
N ALA A 42 -21.80 -4.51 -9.95
CA ALA A 42 -20.53 -4.21 -10.61
C ALA A 42 -19.32 -4.68 -9.77
N GLN A 43 -19.35 -4.47 -8.45
CA GLN A 43 -18.33 -4.98 -7.53
C GLN A 43 -18.26 -6.51 -7.55
N ALA A 44 -19.42 -7.17 -7.47
CA ALA A 44 -19.52 -8.62 -7.49
C ALA A 44 -19.01 -9.20 -8.81
N ALA A 45 -19.33 -8.58 -9.95
CA ALA A 45 -18.83 -8.97 -11.26
C ALA A 45 -17.31 -8.88 -11.34
N TYR A 46 -16.72 -7.78 -10.85
CA TYR A 46 -15.26 -7.62 -10.79
C TYR A 46 -14.61 -8.70 -9.91
N ASN A 47 -15.14 -8.91 -8.71
CA ASN A 47 -14.63 -9.93 -7.78
C ASN A 47 -14.72 -11.34 -8.38
N ALA A 48 -15.84 -11.69 -9.02
CA ALA A 48 -16.04 -12.98 -9.65
C ALA A 48 -15.03 -13.23 -10.79
N ALA A 49 -14.71 -12.19 -11.57
CA ALA A 49 -13.73 -12.29 -12.66
C ALA A 49 -12.29 -12.58 -12.17
N HIS A 50 -11.94 -12.16 -10.95
CA HIS A 50 -10.57 -12.27 -10.42
C HIS A 50 -10.40 -13.35 -9.34
N LEU A 51 -11.49 -13.90 -8.80
CA LEU A 51 -11.45 -14.87 -7.71
C LEU A 51 -10.55 -16.08 -7.99
N GLN A 52 -10.65 -16.65 -9.21
CA GLN A 52 -9.84 -17.81 -9.59
C GLN A 52 -8.33 -17.50 -9.59
N ALA A 53 -7.94 -16.31 -10.05
CA ALA A 53 -6.55 -15.88 -10.05
C ALA A 53 -6.03 -15.70 -8.61
N LEU A 54 -6.83 -15.09 -7.74
CA LEU A 54 -6.50 -14.90 -6.33
C LEU A 54 -6.38 -16.24 -5.55
N ASP A 55 -7.27 -17.20 -5.81
CA ASP A 55 -7.18 -18.54 -5.22
C ASP A 55 -5.95 -19.31 -5.71
N THR A 56 -5.59 -19.11 -6.98
CA THR A 56 -4.36 -19.67 -7.56
C THR A 56 -3.13 -19.06 -6.88
N ALA A 57 -3.07 -17.73 -6.76
CA ALA A 57 -1.98 -17.02 -6.08
C ALA A 57 -1.85 -17.46 -4.61
N ARG A 58 -2.97 -17.62 -3.90
CA ARG A 58 -3.00 -18.14 -2.52
C ARG A 58 -2.41 -19.55 -2.43
N THR A 59 -2.74 -20.41 -3.37
CA THR A 59 -2.23 -21.78 -3.43
C THR A 59 -0.72 -21.79 -3.75
N GLN A 60 -0.30 -20.98 -4.71
CA GLN A 60 1.11 -20.80 -5.06
C GLN A 60 1.93 -20.26 -3.88
N TYR A 61 1.44 -19.24 -3.17
CA TYR A 61 2.09 -18.69 -1.98
C TYR A 61 2.30 -19.77 -0.90
N LYS A 62 1.29 -20.61 -0.62
CA LYS A 62 1.44 -21.71 0.34
C LYS A 62 2.49 -22.73 -0.11
N GLY A 63 2.47 -23.10 -1.38
CA GLY A 63 3.42 -24.04 -1.95
C GLY A 63 4.85 -23.51 -1.95
N ILE A 64 5.03 -22.25 -2.35
CA ILE A 64 6.34 -21.68 -2.58
C ILE A 64 7.11 -21.38 -1.30
N ARG A 65 6.44 -21.05 -0.20
CA ARG A 65 7.09 -20.92 1.11
C ARG A 65 7.82 -22.19 1.51
N LYS A 66 7.18 -23.34 1.31
CA LYS A 66 7.79 -24.65 1.58
C LYS A 66 8.88 -24.97 0.55
N ALA A 67 8.63 -24.69 -0.73
CA ALA A 67 9.57 -24.98 -1.80
C ALA A 67 10.87 -24.17 -1.66
N TYR A 68 10.79 -22.90 -1.31
CA TYR A 68 11.96 -22.04 -1.10
C TYR A 68 12.79 -22.50 0.09
N GLY A 69 12.16 -22.83 1.22
CA GLY A 69 12.87 -23.39 2.37
C GLY A 69 13.63 -24.69 2.02
N ALA A 70 12.97 -25.61 1.31
CA ALA A 70 13.62 -26.85 0.88
C ALA A 70 14.75 -26.61 -0.14
N ALA A 71 14.55 -25.69 -1.09
CA ALA A 71 15.59 -25.30 -2.04
C ALA A 71 16.78 -24.67 -1.32
N TRP A 72 16.53 -23.83 -0.32
CA TRP A 72 17.56 -23.21 0.51
C TRP A 72 18.33 -24.25 1.34
N ASP A 73 17.65 -25.18 2.00
CA ASP A 73 18.29 -26.25 2.78
C ASP A 73 19.23 -27.12 1.92
N ALA A 74 18.86 -27.37 0.66
CA ALA A 74 19.69 -28.08 -0.30
C ALA A 74 20.85 -27.21 -0.84
N ALA A 75 20.58 -25.94 -1.16
CA ALA A 75 21.52 -25.00 -1.74
C ALA A 75 22.60 -24.50 -0.76
N ALA A 76 22.23 -24.27 0.50
CA ALA A 76 23.08 -23.68 1.53
C ALA A 76 24.44 -24.38 1.71
N PRO A 77 24.52 -25.71 1.90
CA PRO A 77 25.81 -26.39 2.04
C PRO A 77 26.65 -26.30 0.76
N LEU A 78 26.02 -26.37 -0.42
CA LEU A 78 26.70 -26.27 -1.71
C LEU A 78 27.27 -24.87 -1.94
N ALA A 79 26.50 -23.83 -1.66
CA ALA A 79 26.95 -22.44 -1.75
C ALA A 79 28.08 -22.16 -0.75
N LYS A 80 28.01 -22.70 0.46
CA LYS A 80 29.07 -22.58 1.47
C LYS A 80 30.37 -23.24 1.01
N GLU A 81 30.28 -24.44 0.44
CA GLU A 81 31.46 -25.14 -0.08
C GLU A 81 32.05 -24.44 -1.30
N ALA A 82 31.20 -24.00 -2.24
CA ALA A 82 31.60 -23.19 -3.39
C ALA A 82 32.35 -21.92 -2.94
N GLY A 83 31.83 -21.19 -1.94
CA GLY A 83 32.49 -20.01 -1.38
C GLY A 83 33.88 -20.32 -0.79
N LYS A 84 34.05 -21.45 -0.11
CA LYS A 84 35.37 -21.89 0.39
C LYS A 84 36.34 -22.24 -0.73
N GLN A 85 35.87 -22.99 -1.74
CA GLN A 85 36.69 -23.37 -2.89
C GLN A 85 37.15 -22.13 -3.66
N LEU A 86 36.23 -21.19 -3.87
CA LEU A 86 36.54 -19.92 -4.51
C LEU A 86 37.52 -19.08 -3.69
N GLY A 87 37.37 -19.01 -2.36
CA GLY A 87 38.33 -18.31 -1.50
C GLY A 87 39.76 -18.85 -1.64
N LYS A 88 39.92 -20.17 -1.61
CA LYS A 88 41.24 -20.83 -1.85
C LYS A 88 41.78 -20.55 -3.25
N LEU A 89 40.91 -20.55 -4.26
CA LEU A 89 41.29 -20.29 -5.65
C LEU A 89 41.77 -18.85 -5.84
N ILE A 90 41.09 -17.89 -5.19
CA ILE A 90 41.51 -16.48 -5.14
C ILE A 90 42.90 -16.37 -4.51
N GLU A 91 43.13 -16.98 -3.35
CA GLU A 91 44.45 -16.99 -2.68
C GLU A 91 45.55 -17.59 -3.58
N GLN A 92 45.26 -18.71 -4.24
CA GLN A 92 46.19 -19.34 -5.18
C GLN A 92 46.52 -18.42 -6.36
N LEU A 93 45.51 -17.78 -6.96
CA LEU A 93 45.70 -16.85 -8.08
C LEU A 93 46.49 -15.60 -7.65
N GLN A 94 46.29 -15.10 -6.42
CA GLN A 94 47.09 -14.01 -5.86
C GLN A 94 48.57 -14.40 -5.75
N CYS A 95 48.87 -15.61 -5.30
CA CYS A 95 50.25 -16.12 -5.24
C CYS A 95 50.90 -16.26 -6.62
N LEU A 96 50.12 -16.60 -7.65
CA LEU A 96 50.61 -16.73 -9.03
C LEU A 96 50.80 -15.36 -9.71
N ILE A 97 50.15 -14.30 -9.22
CA ILE A 97 50.36 -12.94 -9.68
C ILE A 97 51.50 -12.33 -8.87
N ASP A 98 52.71 -12.44 -9.41
CA ASP A 98 54.02 -12.04 -8.83
C ASP A 98 54.10 -10.59 -8.29
N HIS A 99 53.12 -9.73 -8.59
CA HIS A 99 53.11 -8.34 -8.17
C HIS A 99 51.85 -7.97 -7.37
N SER A 100 52.00 -7.80 -6.05
CA SER A 100 50.91 -7.39 -5.15
C SER A 100 50.24 -6.06 -5.56
N GLY A 101 50.98 -5.17 -6.24
CA GLY A 101 50.44 -3.94 -6.82
C GLY A 101 49.44 -4.19 -7.96
N THR A 102 49.56 -5.30 -8.68
CA THR A 102 48.62 -5.69 -9.74
C THR A 102 47.31 -6.20 -9.15
N VAL A 103 47.37 -7.08 -8.14
CA VAL A 103 46.19 -7.59 -7.42
C VAL A 103 45.34 -6.43 -6.89
N ARG A 104 45.95 -5.48 -6.16
CA ARG A 104 45.24 -4.29 -5.64
C ARG A 104 44.60 -3.43 -6.73
N LYS A 105 45.20 -3.34 -7.92
CA LYS A 105 44.63 -2.60 -9.05
C LYS A 105 43.42 -3.34 -9.63
N LEU A 106 43.46 -4.67 -9.69
CA LEU A 106 42.34 -5.49 -10.13
C LEU A 106 41.17 -5.41 -9.14
N ASP A 107 41.42 -5.52 -7.83
CA ASP A 107 40.39 -5.36 -6.81
C ASP A 107 39.69 -3.99 -6.95
N ARG A 108 40.47 -2.90 -6.98
CA ARG A 108 39.91 -1.55 -7.17
C ARG A 108 39.17 -1.38 -8.49
N ALA A 109 39.61 -2.05 -9.55
CA ALA A 109 38.93 -2.01 -10.84
C ALA A 109 37.59 -2.76 -10.75
N PHE A 110 37.55 -3.89 -10.04
CA PHE A 110 36.35 -4.66 -9.78
C PHE A 110 35.35 -3.88 -8.92
N ASP A 111 35.77 -3.27 -7.81
CA ASP A 111 34.91 -2.45 -6.95
C ASP A 111 34.18 -1.36 -7.76
N ARG A 112 34.91 -0.67 -8.66
CA ARG A 112 34.32 0.35 -9.55
C ARG A 112 33.31 -0.21 -10.55
N VAL A 113 33.49 -1.45 -10.97
CA VAL A 113 32.52 -2.13 -11.85
C VAL A 113 31.31 -2.56 -11.03
N GLU A 114 31.50 -3.08 -9.82
CA GLU A 114 30.42 -3.41 -8.90
C GLU A 114 29.55 -2.18 -8.58
N ASP A 115 30.14 -1.03 -8.22
CA ASP A 115 29.44 0.25 -8.03
C ASP A 115 28.62 0.70 -9.25
N ARG A 116 29.04 0.30 -10.46
CA ARG A 116 28.32 0.60 -11.71
C ARG A 116 27.19 -0.39 -11.95
N LEU A 117 27.40 -1.67 -11.64
CA LEU A 117 26.39 -2.71 -11.74
C LEU A 117 25.25 -2.47 -10.75
N GLU A 118 25.55 -2.06 -9.52
CA GLU A 118 24.54 -1.68 -8.53
C GLU A 118 23.66 -0.53 -9.03
N ARG A 119 24.27 0.48 -9.68
CA ARG A 119 23.54 1.59 -10.32
C ARG A 119 22.72 1.17 -11.54
N CYS A 120 23.02 0.04 -12.16
CA CYS A 120 22.21 -0.51 -13.25
C CYS A 120 20.93 -1.20 -12.74
N GLY A 121 20.72 -1.28 -11.42
CA GLY A 121 19.51 -1.86 -10.84
C GLY A 121 19.55 -3.38 -10.80
N ASP A 122 20.70 -3.97 -10.48
CA ASP A 122 20.74 -5.39 -10.11
C ASP A 122 19.80 -5.62 -8.92
N GLN A 123 18.59 -6.10 -9.22
CA GLN A 123 17.49 -6.24 -8.26
C GLN A 123 17.89 -7.24 -7.17
N SER A 124 18.27 -6.73 -6.01
CA SER A 124 18.55 -7.52 -4.81
C SER A 124 17.43 -7.36 -3.79
N GLY A 125 17.04 -8.47 -3.18
CA GLY A 125 16.06 -8.57 -2.12
C GLY A 125 14.64 -8.43 -2.64
N CYS A 126 13.80 -7.84 -1.81
CA CYS A 126 12.46 -7.41 -2.21
C CYS A 126 12.58 -6.14 -3.03
N TYR A 127 12.58 -6.25 -4.35
CA TYR A 127 12.65 -5.10 -5.26
C TYR A 127 11.28 -4.47 -5.54
N CYS A 128 10.21 -5.11 -5.04
CA CYS A 128 8.84 -4.74 -5.29
C CYS A 128 8.37 -3.79 -4.20
N ASP A 129 9.05 -2.64 -4.13
CA ASP A 129 8.66 -1.51 -3.28
C ASP A 129 7.59 -0.70 -4.02
N THR A 130 6.50 -1.36 -4.39
CA THR A 130 5.30 -0.66 -4.82
C THR A 130 4.62 -0.19 -3.55
N ASP A 131 4.32 1.10 -3.46
CA ASP A 131 3.42 1.59 -2.43
C ASP A 131 2.10 0.79 -2.57
N CYS A 132 1.71 0.08 -1.52
CA CYS A 132 0.51 -0.74 -1.47
C CYS A 132 -0.58 -0.09 -0.60
N ASP A 133 -0.36 1.16 -0.21
CA ASP A 133 -1.35 2.00 0.41
C ASP A 133 -2.20 2.62 -0.68
N PHE A 134 -3.25 1.89 -1.07
CA PHE A 134 -4.26 2.39 -2.00
C PHE A 134 -5.25 3.22 -1.20
N ASP A 135 -4.83 4.44 -0.84
CA ASP A 135 -5.60 5.47 -0.13
C ASP A 135 -7.04 5.05 0.22
N ASP A 136 -7.20 4.56 1.45
CA ASP A 136 -8.45 3.97 1.93
C ASP A 136 -9.61 4.99 1.93
N GLN A 137 -9.31 6.29 1.76
CA GLN A 137 -10.26 7.39 1.62
C GLN A 137 -10.85 7.48 0.21
N LEU A 138 -11.18 6.34 -0.39
CA LEU A 138 -11.83 6.32 -1.69
C LEU A 138 -13.15 7.10 -1.67
N THR A 139 -13.80 7.29 -0.51
CA THR A 139 -15.09 7.99 -0.34
C THR A 139 -15.20 9.36 -0.99
N ASP A 140 -14.11 10.15 -1.05
CA ASP A 140 -14.16 11.55 -1.47
C ASP A 140 -13.74 11.77 -2.94
N CYS A 141 -13.40 10.71 -3.66
CA CYS A 141 -13.02 10.83 -5.07
C CYS A 141 -14.24 11.22 -5.92
N PRO A 142 -14.20 12.36 -6.63
CA PRO A 142 -15.34 12.81 -7.42
C PRO A 142 -15.53 11.93 -8.68
N PRO A 143 -16.75 11.80 -9.22
CA PRO A 143 -17.04 10.88 -10.32
C PRO A 143 -16.11 10.99 -11.53
N GLN A 144 -15.69 12.22 -11.88
CA GLN A 144 -14.79 12.49 -13.00
C GLN A 144 -13.36 11.95 -12.83
N GLU A 145 -12.92 11.68 -11.60
CA GLU A 145 -11.58 11.17 -11.29
C GLU A 145 -11.53 9.64 -11.14
N LEU A 146 -12.69 8.98 -11.00
CA LEU A 146 -12.78 7.54 -10.75
C LEU A 146 -12.04 6.71 -11.81
N ALA A 147 -12.21 7.04 -13.10
CA ALA A 147 -11.57 6.30 -14.19
C ALA A 147 -10.04 6.39 -14.13
N ALA A 148 -9.48 7.57 -13.83
CA ALA A 148 -8.04 7.76 -13.71
C ALA A 148 -7.48 7.02 -12.48
N ARG A 149 -8.22 7.05 -11.36
CA ARG A 149 -7.83 6.34 -10.13
C ARG A 149 -7.87 4.82 -10.31
N ILE A 150 -8.90 4.30 -10.99
CA ILE A 150 -8.98 2.87 -11.35
C ILE A 150 -7.76 2.48 -12.17
N ALA A 151 -7.41 3.25 -13.20
CA ALA A 151 -6.27 2.95 -14.08
C ALA A 151 -4.92 2.94 -13.32
N ASP A 152 -4.71 3.89 -12.40
CA ASP A 152 -3.50 3.93 -11.55
C ASP A 152 -3.39 2.67 -10.67
N ILE A 153 -4.46 2.33 -9.96
CA ILE A 153 -4.48 1.15 -9.08
C ILE A 153 -4.36 -0.14 -9.89
N GLU A 154 -4.98 -0.23 -11.07
CA GLU A 154 -4.82 -1.36 -11.98
C GLU A 154 -3.36 -1.54 -12.43
N TRP A 155 -2.67 -0.45 -12.75
CA TRP A 155 -1.26 -0.49 -13.12
C TRP A 155 -0.38 -0.99 -11.96
N ARG A 156 -0.51 -0.42 -10.76
CA ARG A 156 0.21 -0.85 -9.54
C ARG A 156 -0.09 -2.30 -9.17
N THR A 157 -1.36 -2.72 -9.28
CA THR A 157 -1.79 -4.11 -9.04
C THR A 157 -1.09 -5.06 -10.00
N LYS A 158 -1.04 -4.73 -11.30
CA LYS A 158 -0.33 -5.53 -12.32
C LYS A 158 1.17 -5.60 -12.07
N GLU A 159 1.80 -4.54 -11.57
CA GLU A 159 3.21 -4.58 -11.17
C GLU A 159 3.44 -5.56 -10.00
N ALA A 160 2.55 -5.53 -9.00
CA ALA A 160 2.58 -6.49 -7.89
C ALA A 160 2.33 -7.94 -8.37
N GLU A 161 1.40 -8.16 -9.31
CA GLU A 161 1.17 -9.47 -9.94
C GLU A 161 2.42 -9.98 -10.68
N ALA A 162 3.08 -9.11 -11.46
CA ALA A 162 4.30 -9.44 -12.18
C ALA A 162 5.45 -9.77 -11.22
N CYS A 163 5.58 -9.01 -10.14
CA CYS A 163 6.53 -9.30 -9.08
C CYS A 163 6.26 -10.66 -8.43
N PHE A 164 5.01 -10.94 -8.07
CA PHE A 164 4.63 -12.22 -7.48
C PHE A 164 4.96 -13.38 -8.41
N ALA A 165 4.65 -13.25 -9.71
CA ALA A 165 4.95 -14.24 -10.73
C ALA A 165 6.45 -14.51 -10.87
N ASP A 166 7.30 -13.51 -10.69
CA ASP A 166 8.75 -13.66 -10.69
C ASP A 166 9.26 -14.31 -9.39
N LEU A 167 8.75 -13.88 -8.22
CA LEU A 167 9.12 -14.43 -6.92
C LEU A 167 8.77 -15.92 -6.80
N ILE A 168 7.64 -16.37 -7.37
CA ILE A 168 7.31 -17.81 -7.35
C ILE A 168 8.27 -18.68 -8.18
N GLN A 169 9.14 -18.11 -9.00
CA GLN A 169 10.19 -18.87 -9.71
C GLN A 169 11.49 -18.98 -8.90
N GLU A 170 11.59 -18.23 -7.80
CA GLU A 170 12.84 -18.07 -7.06
C GLU A 170 13.43 -19.38 -6.51
N PRO A 171 12.67 -20.39 -6.05
CA PRO A 171 13.26 -21.68 -5.63
C PRO A 171 14.00 -22.41 -6.75
N THR A 172 13.48 -22.34 -7.97
CA THR A 172 14.14 -22.91 -9.16
C THR A 172 15.38 -22.09 -9.51
N LYS A 173 15.23 -20.77 -9.60
CA LYS A 173 16.34 -19.85 -9.93
C LYS A 173 17.48 -19.91 -8.90
N LEU A 174 17.18 -20.13 -7.62
CA LEU A 174 18.18 -20.33 -6.57
C LEU A 174 19.07 -21.52 -6.86
N THR A 175 18.46 -22.64 -7.25
CA THR A 175 19.20 -23.87 -7.57
C THR A 175 20.06 -23.67 -8.81
N GLU A 176 19.51 -23.04 -9.84
CA GLU A 176 20.25 -22.69 -11.07
C GLU A 176 21.46 -21.80 -10.79
N ARG A 177 21.29 -20.76 -9.95
CA ARG A 177 22.39 -19.85 -9.57
C ARG A 177 23.50 -20.60 -8.82
N VAL A 178 23.17 -21.51 -7.91
CA VAL A 178 24.17 -22.33 -7.22
C VAL A 178 24.94 -23.21 -8.21
N THR A 179 24.25 -23.91 -9.10
CA THR A 179 24.88 -24.75 -10.12
C THR A 179 25.78 -23.93 -11.05
N ALA A 180 25.32 -22.74 -11.47
CA ALA A 180 26.11 -21.85 -12.31
C ALA A 180 27.40 -21.40 -11.61
N VAL A 181 27.33 -21.00 -10.33
CA VAL A 181 28.52 -20.61 -9.54
C VAL A 181 29.48 -21.79 -9.37
N GLN A 182 28.99 -23.00 -9.11
CA GLN A 182 29.84 -24.19 -9.02
C GLN A 182 30.56 -24.48 -10.34
N ALA A 183 29.86 -24.37 -11.47
CA ALA A 183 30.43 -24.56 -12.80
C ALA A 183 31.48 -23.49 -13.12
N GLU A 184 31.22 -22.22 -12.77
CA GLU A 184 32.15 -21.11 -12.93
C GLU A 184 33.45 -21.34 -12.12
N ILE A 185 33.33 -21.75 -10.85
CA ILE A 185 34.48 -22.07 -10.00
C ILE A 185 35.30 -23.24 -10.58
N ALA A 186 34.63 -24.31 -11.04
CA ALA A 186 35.29 -25.47 -11.63
C ALA A 186 36.04 -25.12 -12.93
N ASP A 187 35.46 -24.27 -13.77
CA ASP A 187 36.10 -23.76 -14.99
C ASP A 187 37.35 -22.93 -14.66
N ILE A 188 37.28 -22.01 -13.70
CA ILE A 188 38.44 -21.21 -13.27
C ILE A 188 39.52 -22.13 -12.69
N ALA A 189 39.18 -23.11 -11.87
CA ALA A 189 40.13 -24.06 -11.29
C ALA A 189 40.84 -24.90 -12.36
N THR A 190 40.10 -25.36 -13.38
CA THR A 190 40.64 -26.10 -14.52
C THR A 190 41.63 -25.25 -15.31
N LYS A 191 41.27 -23.99 -15.62
CA LYS A 191 42.15 -23.07 -16.35
C LYS A 191 43.39 -22.66 -15.54
N THR A 192 43.27 -22.57 -14.22
CA THR A 192 44.40 -22.27 -13.32
C THR A 192 45.45 -23.38 -13.34
N SER A 193 45.04 -24.62 -13.63
CA SER A 193 45.92 -25.78 -13.72
C SER A 193 46.57 -25.96 -15.11
N GLY A 194 46.31 -25.04 -16.05
CA GLY A 194 46.88 -25.03 -17.40
C GLY A 194 48.36 -24.60 -17.45
N ASN A 195 48.92 -24.48 -18.66
CA ASN A 195 50.31 -24.07 -18.85
C ASN A 195 50.55 -22.62 -18.38
N PRO A 196 51.38 -22.40 -17.34
CA PRO A 196 51.65 -21.06 -16.80
C PRO A 196 52.16 -20.04 -17.81
N GLU A 197 52.86 -20.48 -18.87
CA GLU A 197 53.41 -19.59 -19.90
C GLU A 197 52.33 -18.95 -20.78
N THR A 198 51.17 -19.60 -20.88
CA THR A 198 50.06 -19.17 -21.75
C THR A 198 48.84 -18.67 -20.97
N THR A 199 48.80 -18.91 -19.67
CA THR A 199 47.66 -18.59 -18.83
C THR A 199 47.70 -17.12 -18.37
N ASP A 200 46.66 -16.36 -18.71
CA ASP A 200 46.48 -15.01 -18.17
C ASP A 200 45.86 -15.07 -16.76
N PHE A 201 46.72 -15.19 -15.75
CA PHE A 201 46.30 -15.24 -14.35
C PHE A 201 45.57 -13.97 -13.88
N ARG A 202 45.80 -12.81 -14.52
CA ARG A 202 45.06 -11.57 -14.18
C ARG A 202 43.61 -11.68 -14.58
N ARG A 203 43.35 -12.24 -15.77
CA ARG A 203 41.98 -12.50 -16.25
C ARG A 203 41.28 -13.56 -15.41
N LEU A 204 41.98 -14.63 -15.00
CA LEU A 204 41.41 -15.64 -14.10
C LEU A 204 41.10 -15.07 -12.71
N TYR A 205 41.96 -14.20 -12.17
CA TYR A 205 41.70 -13.50 -10.91
C TYR A 205 40.48 -12.59 -11.01
N ALA A 206 40.36 -11.81 -12.09
CA ALA A 206 39.17 -10.99 -12.33
C ALA A 206 37.88 -11.85 -12.45
N ALA A 207 37.96 -13.00 -13.12
CA ALA A 207 36.85 -13.95 -13.19
C ALA A 207 36.48 -14.50 -11.81
N ALA A 208 37.46 -14.79 -10.95
CA ALA A 208 37.21 -15.23 -9.58
C ALA A 208 36.53 -14.15 -8.72
N LEU A 209 36.85 -12.86 -8.94
CA LEU A 209 36.13 -11.76 -8.28
C LEU A 209 34.66 -11.68 -8.74
N VAL A 210 34.40 -11.85 -10.03
CA VAL A 210 33.04 -11.92 -10.59
C VAL A 210 32.28 -13.11 -9.99
N ALA A 211 32.88 -14.31 -9.97
CA ALA A 211 32.30 -15.50 -9.34
C ALA A 211 32.01 -15.29 -7.85
N ARG A 212 32.81 -14.49 -7.15
CA ARG A 212 32.60 -14.16 -5.72
C ARG A 212 31.35 -13.32 -5.55
N ARG A 213 31.14 -12.33 -6.43
CA ARG A 213 29.89 -11.56 -6.45
C ARG A 213 28.69 -12.43 -6.79
N HIS A 214 28.77 -13.28 -7.81
CA HIS A 214 27.71 -14.24 -8.13
C HIS A 214 27.39 -15.15 -6.94
N SER A 215 28.41 -15.65 -6.23
CA SER A 215 28.26 -16.46 -5.02
C SER A 215 27.53 -15.71 -3.90
N SER A 216 27.82 -14.42 -3.69
CA SER A 216 27.09 -13.59 -2.72
C SER A 216 25.65 -13.32 -3.17
N ALA A 217 25.42 -13.20 -4.48
CA ALA A 217 24.11 -12.96 -5.08
C ALA A 217 23.25 -14.21 -5.25
N VAL A 218 23.71 -15.40 -4.83
CA VAL A 218 22.94 -16.66 -4.91
C VAL A 218 21.56 -16.54 -4.27
N ARG A 219 21.45 -15.81 -3.15
CA ARG A 219 20.18 -15.58 -2.44
C ARG A 219 19.37 -14.41 -3.02
N ARG A 220 19.77 -13.86 -4.16
CA ARG A 220 19.16 -12.66 -4.74
C ARG A 220 19.01 -11.55 -3.69
N GLY A 221 19.98 -11.36 -2.80
CA GLY A 221 19.92 -10.36 -1.73
C GLY A 221 19.05 -10.68 -0.51
N PHE A 222 18.29 -11.79 -0.48
CA PHE A 222 17.57 -12.20 0.73
C PHE A 222 18.53 -12.67 1.83
N VAL A 223 18.41 -12.07 3.01
CA VAL A 223 19.28 -12.40 4.15
C VAL A 223 19.01 -13.81 4.66
N ASP A 224 17.75 -14.24 4.68
CA ASP A 224 17.33 -15.59 5.06
C ASP A 224 16.00 -16.00 4.40
N VAL A 225 15.48 -17.17 4.79
CA VAL A 225 14.19 -17.70 4.29
C VAL A 225 13.02 -16.81 4.69
N ASN A 226 13.04 -16.22 5.89
CA ASN A 226 11.95 -15.38 6.37
C ASN A 226 11.89 -14.08 5.55
N ALA A 227 13.02 -13.44 5.26
CA ALA A 227 13.07 -12.25 4.42
C ALA A 227 12.42 -12.48 3.03
N TYR A 228 12.61 -13.66 2.44
CA TYR A 228 11.91 -14.03 1.20
C TYR A 228 10.40 -14.23 1.42
N VAL A 229 10.01 -14.93 2.49
CA VAL A 229 8.61 -15.19 2.82
C VAL A 229 7.84 -13.90 3.14
N ASP A 230 8.48 -12.95 3.82
CA ASP A 230 7.93 -11.64 4.15
C ASP A 230 7.72 -10.83 2.87
N CYS A 231 8.74 -10.75 2.00
CA CYS A 231 8.64 -10.09 0.71
C CYS A 231 7.48 -10.61 -0.15
N ILE A 232 7.39 -11.93 -0.36
CA ILE A 232 6.30 -12.49 -1.17
C ILE A 232 4.93 -12.33 -0.48
N CYS A 233 4.89 -12.23 0.84
CA CYS A 233 3.67 -11.94 1.59
C CYS A 233 3.22 -10.49 1.38
N GLU A 234 4.14 -9.53 1.45
CA GLU A 234 3.89 -8.11 1.18
C GLU A 234 3.37 -7.90 -0.24
N VAL A 235 4.00 -8.52 -1.24
CA VAL A 235 3.57 -8.45 -2.64
C VAL A 235 2.18 -9.06 -2.83
N LEU A 236 1.89 -10.21 -2.22
CA LEU A 236 0.56 -10.81 -2.27
C LEU A 236 -0.49 -9.92 -1.58
N ALA A 237 -0.16 -9.32 -0.45
CA ALA A 237 -1.04 -8.38 0.24
C ALA A 237 -1.30 -7.15 -0.64
N CYS A 238 -0.29 -6.66 -1.35
CA CYS A 238 -0.41 -5.59 -2.34
C CYS A 238 -1.44 -5.91 -3.42
N MET A 239 -1.30 -7.08 -4.07
CA MET A 239 -2.25 -7.54 -5.09
C MET A 239 -3.68 -7.58 -4.54
N LEU A 240 -3.87 -8.16 -3.34
CA LEU A 240 -5.18 -8.31 -2.71
C LEU A 240 -5.82 -6.95 -2.39
N LYS A 241 -5.04 -6.01 -1.82
CA LYS A 241 -5.51 -4.65 -1.57
C LYS A 241 -5.86 -3.92 -2.86
N GLY A 242 -5.04 -4.08 -3.91
CA GLY A 242 -5.28 -3.48 -5.22
C GLY A 242 -6.58 -3.94 -5.85
N HIS A 243 -6.83 -5.25 -5.90
CA HIS A 243 -8.11 -5.76 -6.38
C HIS A 243 -9.30 -5.32 -5.53
N ALA A 244 -9.15 -5.27 -4.20
CA ALA A 244 -10.21 -4.79 -3.32
C ALA A 244 -10.56 -3.32 -3.58
N ALA A 245 -9.55 -2.46 -3.74
CA ALA A 245 -9.73 -1.05 -4.05
C ALA A 245 -10.39 -0.84 -5.43
N ILE A 246 -9.96 -1.60 -6.46
CA ILE A 246 -10.58 -1.53 -7.80
C ILE A 246 -12.05 -1.99 -7.73
N ALA A 247 -12.36 -3.05 -7.00
CA ALA A 247 -13.73 -3.54 -6.85
C ALA A 247 -14.65 -2.46 -6.25
N GLU A 248 -14.20 -1.76 -5.22
CA GLU A 248 -14.95 -0.66 -4.60
C GLU A 248 -15.06 0.56 -5.54
N LEU A 249 -14.00 0.89 -6.29
CA LEU A 249 -14.10 1.96 -7.28
C LEU A 249 -15.07 1.61 -8.42
N LYS A 250 -15.12 0.35 -8.85
CA LYS A 250 -16.09 -0.15 -9.84
C LYS A 250 -17.53 -0.05 -9.34
N ARG A 251 -17.76 -0.31 -8.05
CA ARG A 251 -19.05 -0.06 -7.39
C ARG A 251 -19.44 1.41 -7.54
N ARG A 252 -18.54 2.32 -7.16
CA ARG A 252 -18.81 3.77 -7.14
C ARG A 252 -19.00 4.32 -8.55
N GLU A 253 -18.21 3.87 -9.51
CA GLU A 253 -18.35 4.21 -10.93
C GLU A 253 -19.75 3.83 -11.44
N ALA A 254 -20.24 2.63 -11.11
CA ALA A 254 -21.57 2.18 -11.51
C ALA A 254 -22.72 2.96 -10.81
N VAL A 255 -22.56 3.31 -9.53
CA VAL A 255 -23.53 4.16 -8.80
C VAL A 255 -23.59 5.55 -9.43
N ALA A 256 -22.43 6.21 -9.63
CA ALA A 256 -22.36 7.54 -10.21
C ALA A 256 -22.97 7.58 -11.61
N LYS A 257 -22.63 6.59 -12.45
CA LYS A 257 -23.23 6.44 -13.78
C LYS A 257 -24.74 6.24 -13.72
N CYS A 258 -25.23 5.46 -12.76
CA CYS A 258 -26.67 5.25 -12.60
C CYS A 258 -27.41 6.55 -12.24
N HIS A 259 -26.87 7.37 -11.34
CA HIS A 259 -27.47 8.68 -11.01
C HIS A 259 -27.41 9.65 -12.18
N GLU A 260 -26.31 9.66 -12.95
CA GLU A 260 -26.21 10.45 -14.18
C GLU A 260 -27.31 10.05 -15.18
N ASP A 261 -27.45 8.74 -15.44
CA ASP A 261 -28.46 8.21 -16.34
C ASP A 261 -29.90 8.52 -15.84
N ALA A 262 -30.15 8.41 -14.52
CA ALA A 262 -31.42 8.74 -13.90
C ALA A 262 -31.74 10.25 -14.02
N GLY A 263 -30.78 11.13 -13.76
CA GLY A 263 -30.93 12.57 -13.94
C GLY A 263 -31.22 12.96 -15.39
N VAL A 264 -30.55 12.31 -16.35
CA VAL A 264 -30.84 12.49 -17.79
C VAL A 264 -32.26 12.01 -18.13
N ALA A 265 -32.71 10.88 -17.56
CA ALA A 265 -34.05 10.36 -17.75
C ALA A 265 -35.12 11.29 -17.16
N ALA A 266 -34.92 11.80 -15.93
CA ALA A 266 -35.80 12.76 -15.28
C ALA A 266 -35.89 14.07 -16.09
N CYS A 267 -34.76 14.61 -16.54
CA CYS A 267 -34.74 15.78 -17.42
C CYS A 267 -35.50 15.52 -18.75
N THR A 268 -35.39 14.31 -19.28
CA THR A 268 -36.11 13.92 -20.50
C THR A 268 -37.61 13.86 -20.23
N LEU A 269 -38.03 13.25 -19.11
CA LEU A 269 -39.42 13.16 -18.69
C LEU A 269 -40.06 14.55 -18.49
N LEU A 270 -39.35 15.46 -17.80
CA LEU A 270 -39.78 16.84 -17.60
C LEU A 270 -39.94 17.59 -18.93
N ARG A 271 -39.05 17.35 -19.90
CA ARG A 271 -39.14 17.97 -21.24
C ARG A 271 -40.28 17.41 -22.08
N THR A 272 -40.60 16.12 -21.94
CA THR A 272 -41.67 15.49 -22.70
C THR A 272 -43.05 15.72 -22.11
N ASN A 273 -43.15 15.93 -20.80
CA ASN A 273 -44.42 16.06 -20.06
C ASN A 273 -44.54 17.40 -19.32
N THR A 274 -43.93 18.46 -19.84
CA THR A 274 -43.77 19.75 -19.12
C THR A 274 -45.08 20.31 -18.59
N VAL A 275 -46.19 20.17 -19.33
CA VAL A 275 -47.50 20.67 -18.88
C VAL A 275 -47.99 19.90 -17.65
N ASP A 276 -47.92 18.57 -17.67
CA ASP A 276 -48.38 17.72 -16.57
C ASP A 276 -47.55 17.94 -15.30
N GLU A 277 -46.23 18.10 -15.46
CA GLU A 277 -45.30 18.40 -14.37
C GLU A 277 -45.56 19.79 -13.75
N VAL A 278 -45.85 20.80 -14.57
CA VAL A 278 -46.25 22.13 -14.08
C VAL A 278 -47.58 22.06 -13.32
N MET A 279 -48.55 21.28 -13.79
CA MET A 279 -49.82 21.10 -13.09
C MET A 279 -49.64 20.34 -11.77
N ALA A 280 -48.78 19.31 -11.74
CA ALA A 280 -48.45 18.57 -10.52
C ALA A 280 -47.78 19.47 -9.48
N GLU A 281 -46.81 20.29 -9.89
CA GLU A 281 -46.14 21.23 -8.99
C GLU A 281 -47.09 22.35 -8.51
N TYR A 282 -47.97 22.84 -9.39
CA TYR A 282 -49.02 23.80 -8.99
C TYR A 282 -49.91 23.23 -7.87
N LEU A 283 -50.39 22.00 -8.02
CA LEU A 283 -51.20 21.34 -7.00
C LEU A 283 -50.41 21.15 -5.69
N ARG A 284 -49.13 20.75 -5.78
CA ARG A 284 -48.24 20.65 -4.61
C ARG A 284 -48.12 21.98 -3.85
N LEU A 285 -47.97 23.08 -4.58
CA LEU A 285 -47.89 24.42 -3.98
C LEU A 285 -49.22 24.88 -3.38
N GLN A 286 -50.37 24.51 -3.97
CA GLN A 286 -51.67 24.81 -3.37
C GLN A 286 -51.83 24.13 -1.99
N ASP A 287 -51.37 22.89 -1.86
CA ASP A 287 -51.41 22.16 -0.58
C ASP A 287 -50.42 22.75 0.44
N GLU A 288 -49.25 23.22 0.00
CA GLU A 288 -48.23 23.82 0.86
C GLU A 288 -48.65 25.20 1.41
N TYR A 289 -49.34 26.02 0.60
CA TYR A 289 -49.77 27.36 1.00
C TYR A 289 -51.19 27.43 1.57
N GLY A 290 -51.93 26.31 1.57
CA GLY A 290 -53.33 26.25 2.00
C GLY A 290 -54.26 27.18 1.21
N PRO A 291 -55.59 27.10 1.40
CA PRO A 291 -56.41 28.26 1.11
C PRO A 291 -55.84 29.40 1.97
N ASP A 292 -55.62 30.55 1.34
CA ASP A 292 -55.33 31.80 2.02
C ASP A 292 -56.55 32.09 2.90
N ASP A 293 -56.63 31.44 4.06
CA ASP A 293 -57.57 31.77 5.12
C ASP A 293 -57.27 33.23 5.36
N GLY A 294 -58.14 34.11 4.88
CA GLY A 294 -58.00 35.55 5.04
C GLY A 294 -58.03 35.95 6.51
N GLY A 295 -57.05 35.52 7.29
CA GLY A 295 -56.60 36.08 8.54
C GLY A 295 -56.19 37.49 8.18
N GLY A 296 -57.20 38.36 8.24
CA GLY A 296 -57.08 39.77 7.90
C GLY A 296 -55.89 40.39 8.60
N PRO A 297 -55.38 41.52 8.06
CA PRO A 297 -54.09 42.10 8.39
C PRO A 297 -53.82 42.04 9.90
N GLY A 298 -53.15 40.95 10.31
CA GLY A 298 -52.71 40.73 11.65
C GLY A 298 -51.62 41.74 11.84
N GLU A 299 -51.99 42.85 12.49
CA GLU A 299 -51.14 43.79 13.18
C GLU A 299 -49.71 43.26 13.26
N TYR A 300 -48.85 43.72 12.33
CA TYR A 300 -47.42 43.57 12.44
C TYR A 300 -47.05 44.24 13.76
N VAL A 301 -47.07 43.48 14.85
CA VAL A 301 -46.46 43.89 16.09
C VAL A 301 -44.99 43.99 15.74
N ASP A 302 -44.54 45.23 15.57
CA ASP A 302 -43.17 45.67 15.39
C ASP A 302 -42.37 45.20 16.61
N GLN A 303 -42.08 43.89 16.67
CA GLN A 303 -41.06 43.33 17.51
C GLN A 303 -39.72 43.63 16.84
N ARG A 304 -39.42 44.93 16.72
CA ARG A 304 -38.05 45.41 16.72
C ARG A 304 -37.40 44.75 17.94
N PRO A 305 -36.42 43.85 17.76
CA PRO A 305 -35.59 43.44 18.88
C PRO A 305 -35.01 44.72 19.48
N ALA A 306 -35.19 44.85 20.80
CA ALA A 306 -34.72 46.00 21.56
C ALA A 306 -33.27 46.33 21.15
N PRO A 307 -32.92 47.62 20.98
CA PRO A 307 -31.55 48.01 20.74
C PRO A 307 -30.69 47.41 21.85
N TYR A 308 -29.71 46.61 21.44
CA TYR A 308 -28.69 46.04 22.31
C TYR A 308 -28.22 47.12 23.28
N GLY A 309 -28.54 46.91 24.55
CA GLY A 309 -27.98 47.68 25.64
C GLY A 309 -26.46 47.56 25.58
N ASP A 310 -25.82 48.71 25.75
CA ASP A 310 -24.40 48.86 26.01
C ASP A 310 -23.90 47.77 26.98
N GLN A 311 -23.17 46.79 26.44
CA GLN A 311 -22.25 46.01 27.27
C GLN A 311 -20.91 46.75 27.29
N PRO A 312 -20.42 47.14 28.48
CA PRO A 312 -19.20 47.91 28.61
C PRO A 312 -17.99 47.09 28.15
N ALA A 313 -17.17 47.74 27.33
CA ALA A 313 -15.78 47.39 27.16
C ALA A 313 -15.08 47.56 28.51
N GLU A 314 -14.55 46.47 29.06
CA GLU A 314 -13.46 46.42 30.05
C GLU A 314 -13.25 44.96 30.42
N GLN A 315 -12.20 44.31 29.89
CA GLN A 315 -11.08 43.90 30.74
C GLN A 315 -9.93 43.34 29.89
N ASP A 316 -8.89 44.16 29.77
CA ASP A 316 -7.52 43.69 29.63
C ASP A 316 -7.16 42.72 30.79
N GLY A 317 -6.40 41.68 30.49
CA GLY A 317 -5.89 40.71 31.44
C GLY A 317 -5.44 39.46 30.69
N ASP A 318 -4.28 39.47 30.04
CA ASP A 318 -3.01 39.02 30.62
C ASP A 318 -3.06 37.61 31.25
N GLU A 319 -2.04 36.80 30.90
CA GLU A 319 -1.60 35.54 31.53
C GLU A 319 -2.17 34.19 31.02
N ARG A 320 -1.37 33.55 30.12
CA ARG A 320 -0.71 32.22 30.26
C ARG A 320 -1.41 31.13 31.13
N PRO A 321 -1.29 29.80 30.83
CA PRO A 321 -0.05 29.18 30.34
C PRO A 321 -0.21 27.98 29.36
N GLU A 322 0.89 27.63 28.69
CA GLU A 322 1.12 26.28 28.15
C GLU A 322 0.99 25.21 29.26
N PRO A 323 0.61 23.98 28.89
CA PRO A 323 1.13 22.81 29.60
C PRO A 323 1.70 21.76 28.64
N TYR A 324 3.03 21.63 28.68
CA TYR A 324 3.69 20.35 28.59
C TYR A 324 3.24 19.44 29.76
N GLY A 325 3.02 18.16 29.48
CA GLY A 325 2.84 17.09 30.47
C GLY A 325 2.09 15.93 29.82
N ASP A 326 2.73 14.88 29.32
CA ASP A 326 3.45 13.84 30.06
C ASP A 326 2.66 13.27 31.27
N ARG A 327 2.63 11.94 31.31
CA ARG A 327 2.14 11.03 32.36
C ARG A 327 0.63 10.84 32.53
N GLY A 328 0.22 9.63 32.14
CA GLY A 328 0.06 8.57 33.14
C GLY A 328 -1.28 8.52 33.86
N GLY A 329 -2.01 7.43 33.63
CA GLY A 329 -3.16 7.02 34.42
C GLY A 329 -3.81 5.81 33.76
N SER A 330 -3.30 4.60 33.92
CA SER A 330 -3.47 3.73 35.09
C SER A 330 -4.93 3.52 35.49
N ASP A 331 -5.39 2.33 35.17
CA ASP A 331 -6.11 1.42 36.07
C ASP A 331 -7.64 1.48 36.18
N ARG A 332 -8.20 0.28 35.91
CA ARG A 332 -9.23 -0.47 36.68
C ARG A 332 -10.70 -0.19 36.34
N TYR A 333 -11.57 -1.16 36.03
CA TYR A 333 -11.67 -2.64 36.11
C TYR A 333 -12.64 -3.08 34.98
N GLY A 334 -12.67 -4.28 34.41
CA GLY A 334 -12.06 -5.57 34.68
C GLY A 334 -12.71 -6.65 33.80
N GLY A 335 -12.11 -7.85 33.79
CA GLY A 335 -12.70 -9.06 33.22
C GLY A 335 -12.16 -9.46 31.86
N ASP A 336 -11.02 -10.14 31.82
CA ASP A 336 -11.07 -11.59 31.62
C ASP A 336 -9.72 -12.24 31.91
N ARG A 337 -9.79 -13.19 32.81
CA ARG A 337 -8.70 -14.03 33.28
C ARG A 337 -8.43 -15.11 32.23
N GLU A 338 -7.15 -15.47 32.12
CA GLU A 338 -6.61 -16.76 31.67
C GLU A 338 -5.72 -16.69 30.42
N ARG A 339 -4.51 -16.16 30.60
CA ARG A 339 -3.29 -16.75 30.01
C ARG A 339 -2.07 -16.24 30.77
N ASP A 340 -1.01 -17.03 30.74
CA ASP A 340 0.33 -16.73 31.29
C ASP A 340 0.59 -17.12 32.75
N ARG A 341 0.57 -18.42 33.01
CA ARG A 341 1.69 -19.03 33.74
C ARG A 341 2.65 -19.58 32.70
N TYR A 342 3.85 -19.01 32.63
CA TYR A 342 5.16 -19.62 32.32
C TYR A 342 6.10 -18.55 31.74
N ARG A 343 6.55 -17.60 32.56
CA ARG A 343 7.78 -16.85 32.29
C ARG A 343 8.80 -17.18 33.38
N ARG A 344 9.80 -17.97 32.97
CA ARG A 344 10.96 -18.34 33.78
C ARG A 344 11.80 -17.10 34.07
N PRO A 345 12.35 -16.96 35.29
CA PRO A 345 13.44 -16.07 35.59
C PRO A 345 14.76 -16.86 35.59
N ASP A 346 15.65 -16.60 34.63
CA ASP A 346 17.10 -16.81 34.77
C ASP A 346 17.83 -16.22 33.55
N GLU A 347 19.12 -15.92 33.74
CA GLU A 347 20.08 -15.21 32.85
C GLU A 347 20.07 -13.68 33.12
N ARG A 348 20.80 -13.13 34.11
CA ARG A 348 22.25 -13.19 34.40
C ARG A 348 23.13 -13.05 33.16
N ASP A 349 24.05 -12.08 33.30
CA ASP A 349 25.38 -11.99 32.68
C ASP A 349 25.49 -11.32 31.30
N HIS A 350 25.91 -10.05 31.31
CA HIS A 350 27.25 -9.62 30.86
C HIS A 350 27.28 -8.11 30.61
N GLY A 351 27.69 -7.37 31.64
CA GLY A 351 28.38 -6.10 31.42
C GLY A 351 29.86 -6.39 31.23
N LYS A 352 30.45 -5.98 30.10
CA LYS A 352 31.87 -5.66 29.94
C LYS A 352 32.20 -5.15 28.52
N ASP A 353 32.89 -4.02 28.52
CA ASP A 353 34.00 -3.66 27.61
C ASP A 353 33.71 -3.00 26.24
N ASP A 354 33.20 -1.77 26.28
CA ASP A 354 33.32 -0.76 25.19
C ASP A 354 34.62 0.04 25.26
N ARG A 355 35.79 -0.63 25.32
CA ARG A 355 37.09 0.03 25.13
C ARG A 355 37.87 -0.65 24.03
N TYR A 356 38.45 0.18 23.16
CA TYR A 356 39.35 -0.11 22.02
C TYR A 356 38.70 -0.31 20.65
N ARG A 357 38.35 0.82 20.00
CA ARG A 357 38.47 0.91 18.52
C ARG A 357 38.61 2.35 17.97
N ASP A 358 39.53 3.14 18.54
CA ASP A 358 39.88 4.49 18.04
C ASP A 358 41.39 4.67 17.84
N GLU A 359 42.07 3.70 17.23
CA GLU A 359 43.46 3.85 16.79
C GLU A 359 43.63 3.23 15.40
N ASP A 360 43.52 4.06 14.35
CA ASP A 360 44.32 3.98 13.10
C ASP A 360 43.85 4.95 11.99
N ARG A 361 43.48 6.19 12.32
CA ARG A 361 43.13 7.23 11.31
C ARG A 361 44.20 8.27 11.03
N ASN A 362 45.40 8.17 11.62
CA ASN A 362 46.47 9.16 11.47
C ASN A 362 47.81 8.55 11.01
N ARG A 363 47.88 8.05 9.77
CA ARG A 363 49.17 7.64 9.18
C ARG A 363 49.34 7.87 7.67
N TYR A 364 48.84 8.98 7.14
CA TYR A 364 49.36 9.63 5.93
C TYR A 364 49.03 11.12 6.10
N GLY A 365 49.93 11.99 6.53
CA GLY A 365 51.22 12.24 5.89
C GLY A 365 51.08 13.51 5.07
N ASP A 366 50.99 14.65 5.78
CA ASP A 366 51.15 15.99 5.23
C ASP A 366 52.37 16.04 4.31
N ARG A 367 52.16 16.45 3.06
CA ARG A 367 53.23 16.96 2.20
C ARG A 367 52.85 18.34 1.69
N PRO A 368 53.78 19.31 1.78
CA PRO A 368 53.49 20.71 1.50
C PRO A 368 53.25 20.95 0.00
N ARG A 369 52.23 21.76 -0.27
CA ARG A 369 51.87 22.29 -1.59
C ARG A 369 52.93 23.31 -2.00
N ALA A 370 53.89 22.89 -2.80
CA ALA A 370 54.84 23.80 -3.45
C ALA A 370 54.09 24.61 -4.53
N THR A 371 54.04 25.91 -4.31
CA THR A 371 53.76 26.93 -5.32
C THR A 371 54.91 26.98 -6.31
N GLY A 372 54.60 26.96 -7.61
CA GLY A 372 55.61 27.04 -8.66
C GLY A 372 54.99 27.55 -9.95
N ALA A 373 55.11 28.87 -10.13
CA ALA A 373 54.66 29.61 -11.29
C ALA A 373 55.38 29.18 -12.59
N ALA A 374 54.69 29.39 -13.72
CA ALA A 374 55.25 29.37 -15.07
C ALA A 374 56.40 30.41 -15.21
N PRO A 375 57.27 30.27 -16.23
CA PRO A 375 56.97 30.98 -17.48
C PRO A 375 57.46 30.32 -18.78
N ARG A 376 56.74 30.69 -19.85
CA ARG A 376 57.09 30.82 -21.29
C ARG A 376 57.64 29.62 -22.05
#